data_AF-A0A353ZP93-F1
#
_entry.id   AF-A0A353ZP93-F1
#
_cell.length_a   1.000
_cell.length_b   1.000
_cell.length_c   1.000
_cell.angle_alpha   90.00
_cell.angle_beta   90.00
_cell.angle_gamma   90.00
#
_symmetry.space_group_name_H-M   'P 1'
#
loop_
_entity.id
_entity.type
_entity.pdbx_description
1 polymer ?
#
loop_
_entity_poly.entity_id
_entity_poly.type
_entity_poly.pdbx_seq_one_letter_code
_entity_poly.pdbx_strand_id
1 'polypeptide(L)'
;QQSLSYIDRAYEFVKATVAHGGTVLFVGTKKQAQESIAEQATRVGQPYVNQRWLGGMLTNFQTVSKRIQRMKELEEIDFDDVAGSAYTKKELLLLRRELTKLETNLGGIRNLTKAP
;
A
#
# COMPACT_ATOMS: atom_id res chain seq x y z
N GLN A 1 3.27 18.28 -29.88
CA GLN A 1 3.86 17.06 -30.46
C GLN A 1 4.77 16.30 -29.49
N GLN A 2 5.52 16.97 -28.58
CA GLN A 2 6.41 16.27 -27.64
C GLN A 2 5.71 15.34 -26.64
N SER A 3 4.53 15.70 -26.12
CA SER A 3 3.83 14.86 -25.13
C SER A 3 3.47 13.47 -25.66
N LEU A 4 3.09 13.36 -26.94
CA LEU A 4 2.77 12.07 -27.56
C LEU A 4 4.02 11.19 -27.67
N SER A 5 5.15 11.74 -28.14
CA SER A 5 6.38 10.95 -28.28
C SER A 5 6.94 10.48 -26.93
N TYR A 6 6.78 11.27 -25.86
CA TYR A 6 7.18 10.84 -24.52
C TYR A 6 6.23 9.81 -23.92
N ILE A 7 4.93 9.91 -24.19
CA ILE A 7 3.94 8.90 -23.77
C ILE A 7 4.26 7.55 -24.43
N ASP A 8 4.54 7.53 -25.74
CA ASP A 8 4.86 6.29 -26.44
C ASP A 8 6.12 5.63 -25.85
N ARG A 9 7.16 6.42 -25.55
CA ARG A 9 8.38 5.91 -24.89
C ARG A 9 8.11 5.38 -23.49
N ALA A 10 7.31 6.09 -22.69
CA ALA A 10 6.95 5.63 -21.35
C ALA A 10 6.11 4.35 -21.40
N TYR A 11 5.19 4.26 -22.37
CA TYR A 11 4.35 3.09 -22.58
C TYR A 11 5.18 1.86 -22.92
N GLU A 12 6.12 1.96 -23.88
CA GLU A 12 7.00 0.85 -24.24
C GLU A 12 7.87 0.40 -23.06
N PHE A 13 8.39 1.33 -22.26
CA PHE A 13 9.16 1.01 -21.06
C PHE A 13 8.32 0.27 -20.00
N VAL A 14 7.12 0.76 -19.70
CA VAL A 14 6.21 0.12 -18.73
C VAL A 14 5.80 -1.26 -19.21
N LYS A 15 5.42 -1.39 -20.48
CA LYS A 15 5.07 -2.67 -21.11
C LYS A 15 6.21 -3.67 -21.00
N ALA A 16 7.44 -3.26 -21.34
CA ALA A 16 8.62 -4.10 -21.19
C ALA A 16 8.83 -4.50 -19.72
N THR A 17 8.79 -3.55 -18.78
CA THR A 17 8.99 -3.82 -17.34
C THR A 17 8.00 -4.86 -16.81
N VAL A 18 6.71 -4.70 -17.11
CA VAL A 18 5.66 -5.63 -16.68
C VAL A 18 5.80 -6.99 -17.38
N ALA A 19 6.15 -7.03 -18.66
CA ALA A 19 6.38 -8.28 -19.40
C ALA A 19 7.53 -9.12 -18.82
N HIS A 20 8.54 -8.47 -18.22
CA HIS A 20 9.63 -9.15 -17.51
C HIS A 20 9.30 -9.51 -16.05
N GLY A 21 8.04 -9.35 -15.63
CA GLY A 21 7.60 -9.63 -14.26
C GLY A 21 7.99 -8.55 -13.24
N GLY A 22 8.32 -7.35 -13.72
CA GLY A 22 8.55 -6.18 -12.87
C GLY A 22 7.27 -5.63 -12.26
N THR A 23 7.41 -4.96 -11.12
CA THR A 23 6.30 -4.33 -10.39
C THR A 23 6.35 -2.83 -10.62
N VAL A 24 5.21 -2.20 -10.86
CA VAL A 24 5.10 -0.74 -11.04
C VAL A 24 4.33 -0.16 -9.86
N LEU A 25 4.99 0.68 -9.07
CA LEU A 25 4.35 1.36 -7.94
C LEU A 25 3.64 2.63 -8.40
N PHE A 26 2.33 2.69 -8.21
CA PHE A 26 1.54 3.88 -8.48
C PHE A 26 1.56 4.82 -7.27
N VAL A 27 1.83 6.11 -7.48
CA VAL A 27 1.90 7.09 -6.38
C VAL A 27 1.07 8.32 -6.72
N GLY A 28 0.09 8.64 -5.87
CA GLY A 28 -0.76 9.81 -6.05
C GLY A 28 -1.40 10.26 -4.74
N THR A 29 -0.72 11.15 -4.02
CA THR A 29 -1.16 11.64 -2.70
C THR A 29 -2.02 12.90 -2.75
N LYS A 30 -2.13 13.54 -3.92
CA LYS A 30 -3.02 14.69 -4.12
C LYS A 30 -4.47 14.23 -4.08
N LYS A 31 -5.36 14.98 -3.42
CA LYS A 31 -6.79 14.65 -3.27
C LYS A 31 -7.46 14.23 -4.59
N GLN A 32 -7.16 14.92 -5.69
CA GLN A 32 -7.73 14.65 -7.02
C GLN A 32 -7.23 13.34 -7.66
N ALA A 33 -6.10 12.81 -7.19
CA ALA A 33 -5.48 11.61 -7.74
C ALA A 33 -5.71 10.36 -6.86
N GLN A 34 -6.12 10.53 -5.59
CA GLN A 34 -6.13 9.42 -4.63
C GLN A 34 -7.06 8.28 -5.05
N GLU A 35 -8.27 8.62 -5.49
CA GLU A 35 -9.28 7.66 -5.91
C GLU A 35 -8.89 6.99 -7.22
N SER A 36 -8.56 7.78 -8.24
CA SER A 36 -8.19 7.26 -9.56
C SER A 36 -6.96 6.35 -9.52
N ILE A 37 -5.94 6.69 -8.71
CA ILE A 37 -4.75 5.84 -8.55
C ILE A 37 -5.10 4.54 -7.83
N ALA A 38 -5.86 4.59 -6.74
CA ALA A 38 -6.25 3.39 -6.01
C ALA A 38 -7.11 2.45 -6.86
N GLU A 39 -8.11 2.99 -7.55
CA GLU A 39 -9.01 2.21 -8.41
C GLU A 39 -8.25 1.54 -9.55
N GLN A 40 -7.46 2.31 -10.32
CA GLN A 40 -6.79 1.77 -11.50
C GLN A 40 -5.67 0.80 -11.11
N ALA A 41 -4.89 1.08 -10.06
CA ALA A 41 -3.84 0.17 -9.59
C ALA A 41 -4.42 -1.14 -9.05
N THR A 42 -5.53 -1.08 -8.30
CA THR A 42 -6.25 -2.27 -7.81
C THR A 42 -6.77 -3.10 -8.99
N ARG A 43 -7.37 -2.45 -10.00
CA ARG A 43 -7.88 -3.11 -11.21
C ARG A 43 -6.80 -3.89 -11.96
N VAL A 44 -5.57 -3.36 -12.02
CA VAL A 44 -4.44 -4.01 -12.71
C VAL A 44 -3.55 -4.85 -11.79
N GLY A 45 -3.92 -4.99 -10.51
CA GLY A 45 -3.19 -5.79 -9.51
C GLY A 45 -1.80 -5.25 -9.17
N GLN A 46 -1.54 -3.96 -9.38
CA GLN A 46 -0.25 -3.32 -9.08
C GLN A 46 -0.33 -2.56 -7.74
N PRO A 47 0.79 -2.43 -7.02
CA PRO A 47 0.82 -1.73 -5.74
C PRO A 47 0.64 -0.22 -5.91
N TYR A 48 0.10 0.43 -4.89
CA TYR A 48 -0.11 1.88 -4.90
C TYR A 48 0.04 2.56 -3.54
N VAL A 49 0.33 3.86 -3.58
CA VAL A 49 0.29 4.78 -2.42
C VAL A 49 -0.57 5.98 -2.80
N ASN A 50 -1.78 6.06 -2.24
CA ASN A 50 -2.71 7.16 -2.49
C ASN A 50 -2.90 8.11 -1.30
N GLN A 51 -2.47 7.72 -0.09
CA GLN A 51 -2.61 8.55 1.11
C GLN A 51 -1.35 9.36 1.40
N ARG A 52 -0.42 8.78 2.16
CA ARG A 52 0.82 9.44 2.57
C ARG A 52 2.03 8.62 2.17
N TRP A 53 3.00 9.28 1.55
CA TRP A 53 4.34 8.73 1.37
C TRP A 53 5.10 8.81 2.70
N LEU A 54 5.43 7.66 3.27
CA LEU A 54 6.29 7.59 4.44
C LEU A 54 7.76 7.66 4.00
N GLY A 55 8.56 8.48 4.68
CA GLY A 55 10.00 8.54 4.44
C GLY A 55 10.61 7.15 4.61
N GLY A 56 11.48 6.76 3.67
CA GLY A 56 12.12 5.44 3.71
C GLY A 56 11.32 4.30 3.08
N MET A 57 10.18 4.57 2.41
CA MET A 57 9.39 3.51 1.77
C MET A 57 10.17 2.63 0.79
N LEU A 58 11.11 3.22 0.03
CA LEU A 58 11.97 2.49 -0.89
C LEU A 58 13.36 2.21 -0.32
N THR A 59 13.93 3.18 0.41
CA THR A 59 15.32 3.10 0.90
C THR A 59 15.47 2.30 2.19
N ASN A 60 14.39 2.15 2.97
CA ASN A 60 14.34 1.35 4.19
C ASN A 60 13.11 0.43 4.18
N PHE A 61 13.03 -0.41 3.13
CA PHE A 61 11.90 -1.31 2.94
C PHE A 61 11.77 -2.36 4.06
N GLN A 62 12.87 -2.74 4.72
CA GLN A 62 12.84 -3.65 5.88
C GLN A 62 11.93 -3.12 7.00
N THR A 63 11.97 -1.81 7.26
CA THR A 63 11.09 -1.20 8.28
C THR A 63 9.65 -1.16 7.83
N VAL A 64 9.38 -0.85 6.55
CA VAL A 64 8.02 -0.88 6.00
C VAL A 64 7.44 -2.28 6.00
N SER A 65 8.23 -3.28 5.62
CA SER A 65 7.83 -4.70 5.65
C SER A 65 7.43 -5.14 7.06
N LYS A 66 8.18 -4.74 8.10
CA LYS A 66 7.78 -4.98 9.50
C LYS A 66 6.43 -4.35 9.85
N ARG A 67 6.13 -3.14 9.33
CA ARG A 67 4.84 -2.47 9.57
C ARG A 67 3.70 -3.13 8.79
N ILE A 68 3.95 -3.65 7.59
CA ILE A 68 3.01 -4.48 6.83
C ILE A 68 2.73 -5.79 7.60
N GLN A 69 3.76 -6.42 8.16
CA GLN A 69 3.59 -7.63 8.98
C GLN A 69 2.74 -7.35 10.22
N ARG A 70 3.04 -6.25 10.94
CA ARG A 70 2.22 -5.79 12.07
C ARG A 70 0.76 -5.54 11.68
N MET A 71 0.52 -4.99 10.49
CA MET A 71 -0.84 -4.79 9.99
C MET A 71 -1.56 -6.14 9.84
N LYS A 72 -0.92 -7.14 9.24
CA LYS A 72 -1.49 -8.49 9.08
C LYS A 72 -1.76 -9.16 10.44
N GLU A 73 -0.84 -9.05 11.39
CA GLU A 73 -1.05 -9.56 12.77
C GLU A 73 -2.27 -8.91 13.45
N LEU A 74 -2.48 -7.60 13.25
CA LEU A 74 -3.62 -6.90 13.83
C LEU A 74 -4.96 -7.30 13.19
N GLU A 75 -4.97 -7.71 11.92
CA GLU A 75 -6.17 -8.19 11.23
C GLU A 75 -6.63 -9.56 11.71
N GLU A 76 -5.73 -10.36 12.30
CA GLU A 76 -6.05 -11.65 12.89
C GLU A 76 -6.73 -11.54 14.27
N ILE A 77 -6.74 -10.34 14.87
CA ILE A 77 -7.37 -10.10 16.17
C ILE A 77 -8.88 -9.98 16.00
N ASP A 78 -9.64 -10.80 16.74
CA ASP A 78 -11.07 -10.56 16.94
C ASP A 78 -11.26 -9.39 17.91
N PHE A 79 -11.61 -8.23 17.37
CA PHE A 79 -11.81 -7.01 18.15
C PHE A 79 -13.16 -6.94 18.86
N ASP A 80 -14.07 -7.85 18.57
CA ASP A 80 -15.43 -7.87 19.12
C ASP A 80 -15.55 -8.92 20.24
N ASP A 81 -14.71 -9.95 20.25
CA ASP A 81 -14.57 -10.89 21.37
C ASP A 81 -13.60 -10.42 22.46
N VAL A 82 -14.09 -9.52 23.32
CA VAL A 82 -13.31 -9.05 24.49
C VAL A 82 -13.00 -10.20 25.45
N ALA A 83 -13.92 -11.14 25.64
CA ALA A 83 -13.83 -12.16 26.69
C ALA A 83 -12.87 -13.30 26.31
N GLY A 84 -12.78 -13.63 25.02
CA GLY A 84 -11.77 -14.55 24.47
C GLY A 84 -10.44 -13.88 24.15
N SER A 85 -10.38 -12.54 24.10
CA SER A 85 -9.13 -11.81 23.95
C SER A 85 -8.33 -11.70 25.26
N ALA A 86 -7.00 -11.63 25.15
CA ALA A 86 -6.13 -11.29 26.28
C ALA A 86 -6.08 -9.77 26.59
N TYR A 87 -7.00 -8.98 26.02
CA TYR A 87 -6.96 -7.53 26.02
C TYR A 87 -8.19 -6.91 26.69
N THR A 88 -7.99 -5.75 27.31
CA THR A 88 -9.09 -4.91 27.77
C THR A 88 -9.79 -4.22 26.58
N LYS A 89 -11.05 -3.78 26.78
CA LYS A 89 -11.79 -2.98 25.78
C LYS A 89 -11.01 -1.75 25.30
N LYS A 90 -10.26 -1.11 26.20
CA LYS A 90 -9.46 0.06 25.87
C LYS A 90 -8.28 -0.30 24.98
N GLU A 91 -7.61 -1.42 25.25
CA GLU A 91 -6.51 -1.92 24.41
C GLU A 91 -6.99 -2.33 23.03
N LEU A 92 -8.11 -3.07 22.95
CA LEU A 92 -8.74 -3.42 21.67
C LEU A 92 -9.08 -2.18 20.84
N LEU A 93 -9.61 -1.11 21.46
CA LEU A 93 -9.87 0.15 20.79
C LEU A 93 -8.58 0.79 20.23
N LEU A 94 -7.48 0.75 20.98
CA LEU A 94 -6.19 1.29 20.53
C LEU A 94 -5.59 0.48 19.39
N LEU A 95 -5.66 -0.84 19.48
CA LEU A 95 -5.20 -1.76 18.44
C LEU A 95 -6.03 -1.60 17.16
N ARG A 96 -7.35 -1.46 17.26
CA ARG A 96 -8.23 -1.18 16.10
C ARG A 96 -7.85 0.14 15.43
N ARG A 97 -7.56 1.19 16.22
CA ARG A 97 -7.08 2.48 15.69
C ARG A 97 -5.69 2.37 15.04
N GLU A 98 -4.82 1.51 15.55
CA GLU A 98 -3.53 1.21 14.92
C GLU A 98 -3.75 0.55 13.56
N LEU A 99 -4.60 -0.47 13.50
CA LEU A 99 -4.94 -1.19 12.28
C LEU A 99 -5.49 -0.24 11.20
N THR A 100 -6.52 0.54 11.52
CA THR A 100 -7.11 1.50 10.56
C THR A 100 -6.07 2.47 10.00
N LYS A 101 -5.12 2.94 10.83
CA LYS A 101 -4.03 3.81 10.37
C LYS A 101 -3.04 3.08 9.46
N LEU A 102 -2.72 1.83 9.76
CA LEU A 102 -1.82 1.02 8.93
C LEU A 102 -2.48 0.68 7.59
N GLU A 103 -3.74 0.23 7.57
CA GLU A 103 -4.49 -0.07 6.34
C GLU A 103 -4.60 1.15 5.44
N THR A 104 -4.95 2.30 6.01
CA THR A 104 -5.07 3.56 5.25
C THR A 104 -3.76 3.92 4.55
N ASN A 105 -2.60 3.70 5.19
CA ASN A 105 -1.31 4.14 4.66
C ASN A 105 -0.56 3.07 3.85
N LEU A 106 -0.75 1.78 4.17
CA LEU A 106 0.03 0.66 3.66
C LEU A 106 -0.80 -0.37 2.89
N GLY A 107 -2.13 -0.26 2.89
CA GLY A 107 -3.02 -1.22 2.23
C GLY A 107 -2.69 -1.42 0.76
N GLY A 108 -2.41 -0.34 0.02
CA GLY A 108 -2.05 -0.40 -1.39
C GLY A 108 -0.68 -1.05 -1.67
N ILE A 109 0.17 -1.24 -0.66
CA ILE A 109 1.46 -1.94 -0.77
C ILE A 109 1.52 -3.24 0.05
N ARG A 110 0.36 -3.74 0.51
CA ARG A 110 0.25 -4.93 1.38
C ARG A 110 0.97 -6.16 0.83
N ASN A 111 0.88 -6.36 -0.49
CA ASN A 111 1.42 -7.54 -1.17
C ASN A 111 2.85 -7.32 -1.71
N LEU A 112 3.46 -6.17 -1.39
CA LEU A 112 4.82 -5.89 -1.81
C LEU A 112 5.80 -6.72 -0.96
N THR A 113 6.55 -7.61 -1.60
CA THR A 113 7.55 -8.47 -0.94
C THR A 113 8.96 -7.92 -1.01
N LYS A 114 9.25 -7.10 -2.03
CA LYS A 114 10.50 -6.40 -2.26
C LYS A 114 10.21 -4.99 -2.74
N ALA A 115 11.12 -4.05 -2.51
CA ALA A 115 11.02 -2.74 -3.13
C ALA A 115 10.91 -2.90 -4.66
N PRO A 116 10.02 -2.14 -5.33
CA PRO A 116 9.86 -2.18 -6.78
C PRO A 116 11.10 -1.64 -7.50
#